data_AF-A0A877P952-F1
#
_entry.id   AF-A0A877P952-F1
#
_cell.length_a   1.000
_cell.length_b   1.000
_cell.length_c   1.000
_cell.angle_alpha   90.00
_cell.angle_beta   90.00
_cell.angle_gamma   90.00
#
_symmetry.space_group_name_H-M   'P 1'
#
loop_
_entity.id
_entity.type
_entity.pdbx_description
1 polymer ?
#
loop_
_entity_poly.entity_id
_entity_poly.type
_entity_poly.pdbx_seq_one_letter_code
_entity_poly.pdbx_strand_id
1 'polypeptide(L)' 'ESSTGTWTTVWTDGLTSLDRYKGRCYHIDAVPGEDNQYICYVAYPLDLFEEGSVTNM' A
#
# COMPACT_ATOMS: atom_id res chain seq x y z
N GLU A 1 3.17 -5.55 3.04
CA GLU A 1 3.84 -5.29 1.76
C GLU A 1 2.86 -5.60 0.64
N SER A 2 2.17 -4.58 0.12
CA SER A 2 1.08 -4.75 -0.85
C SER A 2 1.18 -3.78 -2.03
N SER A 3 2.32 -3.12 -2.19
CA SER A 3 2.63 -2.27 -3.35
C SER A 3 4.05 -2.54 -3.80
N THR A 4 5.03 -1.74 -3.38
CA THR A 4 6.39 -1.78 -3.94
C THR A 4 7.51 -2.10 -2.94
N GLY A 5 7.22 -2.11 -1.63
CA GLY A 5 8.23 -2.29 -0.59
C GLY A 5 8.56 -3.75 -0.28
N THR A 6 9.80 -3.99 0.15
CA THR A 6 10.28 -5.24 0.75
C THR A 6 11.01 -4.97 2.07
N TRP A 7 11.44 -6.02 2.77
CA TRP A 7 11.95 -6.00 4.15
C TRP A 7 13.27 -5.24 4.35
N THR A 8 13.98 -4.92 3.27
CA THR A 8 15.22 -4.14 3.31
C THR A 8 15.23 -3.10 2.19
N THR A 9 16.01 -2.05 2.36
CA THR A 9 16.13 -0.99 1.34
C THR A 9 16.82 -1.54 0.11
N VAL A 10 16.30 -1.18 -1.07
CA VAL A 10 16.86 -1.56 -2.36
C VAL A 10 17.17 -0.31 -3.18
N TRP A 11 18.36 -0.26 -3.79
CA TRP A 11 18.79 0.91 -4.56
C TRP A 11 17.95 1.14 -5.82
N THR A 12 17.30 0.10 -6.34
CA THR A 12 16.43 0.14 -7.51
C THR A 12 15.21 1.05 -7.32
N ASP A 13 14.84 1.36 -6.08
CA ASP A 13 13.81 2.36 -5.79
C ASP A 13 14.17 3.73 -6.40
N GLY A 14 15.47 4.05 -6.52
CA GLY A 14 15.95 5.29 -7.16
C GLY A 14 15.79 5.31 -8.69
N LEU A 15 15.42 4.19 -9.32
CA LEU A 15 15.16 4.14 -10.76
C LEU A 15 13.73 4.55 -11.12
N THR A 16 12.84 4.64 -10.14
CA THR A 16 11.43 4.99 -10.34
C THR A 16 10.98 6.05 -9.35
N SER A 17 9.79 6.61 -9.55
CA SER A 17 9.22 7.54 -8.58
C SER A 17 8.42 6.78 -7.52
N LEU A 18 9.03 6.51 -6.37
CA LEU A 18 8.33 5.90 -5.23
C LEU A 18 7.09 6.71 -4.81
N ASP A 19 7.13 8.03 -4.91
CA ASP A 19 5.98 8.86 -4.55
C ASP A 19 4.75 8.60 -5.42
N ARG A 20 4.96 8.21 -6.68
CA ARG A 20 3.90 7.84 -7.60
C ARG A 20 3.36 6.43 -7.35
N TYR A 21 4.22 5.47 -7.03
CA TYR A 21 3.84 4.05 -7.02
C TYR A 21 3.65 3.43 -5.63
N LYS A 22 4.06 4.12 -4.55
CA LYS A 22 3.86 3.59 -3.19
C LYS A 22 2.39 3.62 -2.79
N GLY A 23 1.88 2.48 -2.32
CA GLY A 23 0.64 2.43 -1.54
C GLY A 23 0.85 3.15 -0.20
N ARG A 24 -0.16 3.90 0.27
CA ARG A 24 -0.05 4.73 1.48
C ARG A 24 -1.18 4.44 2.44
N CYS A 25 -0.85 4.05 3.67
CA CYS A 25 -1.78 4.13 4.78
C CYS A 25 -1.93 5.61 5.16
N TYR A 26 -3.13 6.16 5.04
CA TYR A 26 -3.37 7.59 5.29
C TYR A 26 -4.19 7.86 6.55
N HIS A 27 -4.87 6.84 7.08
CA HIS A 27 -5.69 6.96 8.27
C HIS A 27 -5.78 5.63 9.02
N ILE A 28 -5.85 5.68 10.35
CA ILE A 28 -5.96 4.50 11.22
C ILE A 28 -6.94 4.83 12.34
N ASP A 29 -8.00 4.02 12.48
CA ASP A 29 -8.98 4.11 13.56
C ASP A 29 -8.90 2.87 14.47
N ALA A 30 -9.10 3.06 15.77
CA ALA A 30 -9.26 1.93 16.70
C ALA A 30 -10.68 1.33 16.55
N VAL A 31 -10.78 0.00 16.62
CA VAL A 31 -12.07 -0.69 16.59
C VAL A 31 -12.78 -0.50 17.94
N PRO A 32 -14.02 0.02 17.98
CA PRO A 32 -14.75 0.19 19.24
C PRO A 32 -14.93 -1.14 19.97
N GLY A 33 -14.52 -1.20 21.24
CA GLY A 33 -14.69 -2.37 22.10
C GLY A 33 -13.56 -3.40 22.03
N GLU A 34 -12.52 -3.17 21.23
CA GLU A 34 -11.36 -4.05 21.09
C GLU A 34 -10.07 -3.31 21.46
N ASP A 35 -9.26 -3.88 22.35
CA ASP A 35 -8.08 -3.17 22.88
C ASP A 35 -6.91 -3.10 21.89
N ASN A 36 -6.84 -4.01 20.92
CA ASN A 36 -5.69 -4.18 20.01
C ASN A 36 -6.09 -4.39 18.54
N GLN A 37 -7.27 -3.90 18.13
CA GLN A 37 -7.72 -3.97 16.74
C GLN A 37 -7.85 -2.58 16.12
N TYR A 38 -7.49 -2.47 14.84
CA TYR A 38 -7.42 -1.21 14.12
C TYR A 38 -7.95 -1.38 12.69
N ILE A 39 -8.63 -0.35 12.19
CA ILE A 39 -9.02 -0.20 10.78
C ILE A 39 -8.00 0.73 10.14
N CYS A 40 -7.21 0.20 9.21
CA CYS A 40 -6.20 0.96 8.47
C CYS A 40 -6.71 1.25 7.05
N TYR A 41 -6.75 2.53 6.68
CA TYR A 41 -7.18 2.95 5.36
C TYR A 41 -5.97 3.16 4.46
N VAL A 42 -5.91 2.37 3.37
CA VAL A 42 -4.78 2.35 2.44
C VAL A 42 -5.23 2.80 1.06
N ALA A 43 -4.51 3.76 0.48
CA ALA A 43 -4.70 4.22 -0.89
C ALA A 43 -3.65 3.59 -1.81
N TYR A 44 -4.10 3.09 -2.97
CA TYR A 44 -3.26 2.52 -4.02
C TYR A 44 -3.39 3.37 -5.30
N PRO A 45 -2.28 3.76 -5.94
CA PRO A 45 -2.31 4.37 -7.27
C PRO A 45 -2.94 3.44 -8.30
N LEU A 46 -3.78 3.98 -9.20
CA LEU A 46 -4.49 3.19 -10.23
C LEU A 46 -3.53 2.43 -11.14
N ASP A 47 -2.42 3.07 -11.52
CA ASP A 47 -1.39 2.53 -12.42
C ASP A 47 -0.69 1.25 -11.88
N LEU A 48 -1.00 0.82 -10.65
CA LEU A 48 -0.52 -0.46 -10.11
C LEU A 48 -1.30 -1.66 -10.65
N PHE A 49 -2.50 -1.46 -11.19
CA PHE A 49 -3.41 -2.54 -11.53
C PHE A 49 -3.58 -2.70 -13.04
N GLU A 50 -3.64 -3.95 -13.47
CA GLU A 50 -3.96 -4.34 -14.84
C GLU A 50 -5.44 -4.15 -15.14
N GLU A 51 -5.78 -3.54 -16.28
CA GLU A 51 -7.15 -3.27 -16.65
C GLU A 51 -7.98 -4.56 -16.84
N GLY A 52 -9.07 -4.68 -16.10
CA GLY A 52 -10.02 -5.80 -16.22
C GLY A 52 -9.60 -7.10 -15.53
N SER A 53 -8.52 -7.10 -14.74
CA SER A 53 -7.98 -8.30 -14.08
C SER A 53 -8.27 -8.32 -12.58
N VAL A 54 -9.32 -9.06 -12.17
CA VAL A 54 -9.62 -9.28 -10.74
C VAL A 54 -8.50 -10.08 -10.05
N THR A 55 -7.79 -10.93 -10.78
CA THR A 55 -6.67 -11.71 -10.24
C THR A 55 -5.45 -10.85 -9.93
N ASN A 56 -5.27 -9.73 -10.63
CA ASN A 56 -4.18 -8.79 -10.36
C ASN A 56 -4.48 -7.84 -9.19
N MET A 57 -5.76 -7.50 -8.96
CA MET A 57 -6.23 -6.62 -7.89
C MET A 57 -6.01 -7.19 -6.49
#